data_AF-A0A7C5MR66-F1
#
_entry.id   AF-A0A7C5MR66-F1
#
_cell.length_a   1.000
_cell.length_b   1.000
_cell.length_c   1.000
_cell.angle_alpha   90.00
_cell.angle_beta   90.00
_cell.angle_gamma   90.00
#
_symmetry.space_group_name_H-M   'P 1'
#
loop_
_entity.id
_entity.type
_entity.pdbx_description
1 polymer ?
#
loop_
_entity_poly.entity_id
_entity_poly.type
_entity_poly.pdbx_seq_one_letter_code
_entity_poly.pdbx_strand_id
1 'polypeptide(L)'
;MKVKNINGTSLNKCSCGSWMQHWRNFSGQKATICRASGCSNDDLVGAHVQKDVAYDAKWYIVPFCNSHNKATGSVELVSGTNLVSANKSKTCG
;
A
#
# COMPACT_ATOMS: atom_id res chain seq x y z
N MET A 1 10.93 6.49 -3.92
CA MET A 1 9.84 7.33 -3.35
C MET A 1 9.58 6.87 -1.93
N LYS A 2 9.39 7.79 -0.98
CA LYS A 2 9.05 7.48 0.40
C LYS A 2 7.56 7.59 0.67
N VAL A 3 7.05 6.70 1.52
CA VAL A 3 5.66 6.68 1.98
C VAL A 3 5.59 6.50 3.49
N LYS A 4 4.49 6.94 4.10
CA LYS A 4 4.19 6.74 5.53
C LYS A 4 2.94 5.87 5.67
N ASN A 5 2.97 4.92 6.60
CA ASN A 5 1.81 4.08 6.89
C ASN A 5 0.68 4.88 7.53
N ILE A 6 -0.54 4.51 7.18
CA ILE A 6 -1.77 4.94 7.85
C ILE A 6 -2.21 3.81 8.76
N ASN A 7 -1.83 3.91 10.03
CA ASN A 7 -2.15 2.92 11.04
C ASN A 7 -3.63 3.02 11.47
N GLY A 8 -4.17 1.93 12.02
CA GLY A 8 -5.57 1.91 12.52
C GLY A 8 -6.64 1.76 11.43
N THR A 9 -6.26 1.32 10.23
CA THR A 9 -7.17 1.19 9.07
C THR A 9 -7.87 -0.18 8.97
N SER A 10 -7.83 -1.00 10.02
CA SER A 10 -8.36 -2.38 10.01
C SER A 10 -9.87 -2.47 9.78
N LEU A 11 -10.64 -1.43 10.14
CA LEU A 11 -12.08 -1.35 9.91
C LEU A 11 -12.43 -1.02 8.45
N ASN A 12 -11.46 -0.56 7.65
CA ASN A 12 -11.69 -0.21 6.25
C ASN A 12 -11.86 -1.48 5.41
N LYS A 13 -13.08 -1.76 4.98
CA LYS A 13 -13.40 -2.88 4.09
C LYS A 13 -13.35 -2.45 2.62
N CYS A 14 -12.77 -3.32 1.80
CA CYS A 14 -12.70 -3.20 0.35
C CYS A 14 -13.60 -4.25 -0.31
N SER A 15 -14.34 -3.86 -1.35
CA SER A 15 -15.19 -4.75 -2.16
C SER A 15 -14.40 -5.73 -3.02
N CYS A 16 -13.10 -5.49 -3.27
CA CYS A 16 -12.22 -6.42 -3.96
C CYS A 16 -11.81 -7.66 -3.12
N GLY A 17 -12.42 -7.85 -1.95
CA GLY A 17 -12.12 -8.95 -1.01
C GLY A 17 -10.95 -8.64 -0.06
N SER A 18 -9.85 -8.07 -0.57
CA SER A 18 -8.76 -7.55 0.25
C SER A 18 -8.10 -6.32 -0.39
N TRP A 19 -7.41 -5.51 0.42
CA TRP A 19 -6.61 -4.40 -0.09
C TRP A 19 -5.42 -4.86 -0.93
N MET A 20 -4.86 -6.05 -0.68
CA MET A 20 -3.83 -6.61 -1.54
C MET A 20 -4.38 -6.94 -2.93
N GLN A 21 -5.59 -7.52 -2.98
CA GLN A 21 -6.26 -7.80 -4.25
C GLN A 21 -6.66 -6.49 -4.97
N HIS A 22 -7.13 -5.50 -4.23
CA HIS A 22 -7.38 -4.15 -4.75
C HIS A 22 -6.15 -3.61 -5.47
N TRP A 23 -4.99 -3.64 -4.83
CA TRP A 23 -3.76 -3.20 -5.45
C TRP A 23 -3.45 -3.96 -6.73
N ARG A 24 -3.56 -5.30 -6.73
CA ARG A 24 -3.33 -6.11 -7.94
C ARG A 24 -4.26 -5.72 -9.10
N ASN A 25 -5.55 -5.54 -8.81
CA ASN A 25 -6.55 -5.19 -9.81
C ASN A 25 -6.27 -3.85 -10.49
N PHE A 26 -5.87 -2.83 -9.72
CA PHE A 26 -5.73 -1.46 -10.23
C PHE A 26 -4.29 -1.05 -10.55
N SER A 27 -3.28 -1.79 -10.09
CA SER A 27 -1.88 -1.54 -10.45
C SER A 27 -1.47 -2.19 -11.76
N GLY A 28 -2.15 -3.29 -12.16
CA GLY A 28 -1.70 -4.18 -13.23
C GLY A 28 -0.40 -4.93 -12.90
N GLN A 29 0.07 -4.88 -11.64
CA GLN A 29 1.32 -5.47 -11.19
C GLN A 29 1.07 -6.68 -10.29
N LYS A 30 2.03 -7.62 -10.29
CA LYS A 30 2.10 -8.71 -9.32
C LYS A 30 3.30 -8.48 -8.41
N ALA A 31 3.05 -8.45 -7.12
CA ALA A 31 4.09 -8.47 -6.09
C ALA A 31 4.09 -9.84 -5.42
N THR A 32 5.27 -10.46 -5.38
CA THR A 32 5.57 -11.71 -4.66
C THR A 32 6.35 -11.46 -3.38
N ILE A 33 7.00 -10.30 -3.26
CA ILE A 33 7.73 -9.85 -2.07
C ILE A 33 7.33 -8.41 -1.70
N CYS A 34 7.66 -8.03 -0.48
CA CYS A 34 7.40 -6.71 0.07
C CYS A 34 7.99 -5.62 -0.82
N ARG A 35 7.22 -4.54 -1.05
CA ARG A 35 7.68 -3.39 -1.85
C ARG A 35 8.39 -2.32 -1.02
N ALA A 36 8.72 -2.60 0.24
CA ALA A 36 9.71 -1.82 0.97
C ALA A 36 11.11 -2.16 0.46
N SER A 37 11.92 -1.14 0.16
CA SER A 37 13.25 -1.31 -0.40
C SER A 37 14.14 -2.13 0.54
N GLY A 38 14.81 -3.16 0.00
CA GLY A 38 15.68 -4.05 0.77
C GLY A 38 14.95 -5.15 1.57
N CYS A 39 13.62 -5.27 1.46
CA CYS A 39 12.86 -6.34 2.12
C CYS A 39 12.61 -7.53 1.18
N SER A 40 12.75 -8.75 1.70
CA SER A 40 12.51 -10.01 0.98
C SER A 40 11.33 -10.84 1.51
N ASN A 41 10.60 -10.34 2.50
CA ASN A 41 9.45 -11.05 3.08
C ASN A 41 8.28 -11.16 2.07
N ASP A 42 7.52 -12.24 2.17
CA ASP A 42 6.43 -12.63 1.25
C ASP A 42 5.04 -12.67 1.90
N ASP A 43 4.93 -12.34 3.19
CA ASP A 43 3.67 -12.24 3.95
C ASP A 43 2.88 -10.96 3.61
N LEU A 44 2.49 -10.82 2.33
CA LEU A 44 1.98 -9.57 1.77
C LEU A 44 0.55 -9.23 2.14
N VAL A 45 0.36 -7.95 2.49
CA VAL A 45 -0.92 -7.28 2.67
C VAL A 45 -0.97 -6.00 1.84
N GLY A 46 -2.18 -5.48 1.61
CA GLY A 46 -2.36 -4.14 1.04
C GLY A 46 -2.28 -3.09 2.14
N ALA A 47 -1.14 -2.42 2.24
CA ALA A 47 -0.91 -1.37 3.24
C ALA A 47 -1.48 -0.03 2.77
N HIS A 48 -2.20 0.65 3.67
CA HIS A 48 -2.63 2.02 3.45
C HIS A 48 -1.47 2.96 3.75
N VAL A 49 -1.12 3.79 2.78
CA VAL A 49 0.00 4.71 2.89
C VAL A 49 -0.34 6.10 2.33
N GLN A 50 0.36 7.11 2.79
CA GLN A 50 0.44 8.42 2.14
C GLN A 50 1.85 8.63 1.59
N LYS A 51 1.98 9.44 0.55
CA LYS A 51 3.32 9.87 0.12
C LYS A 51 3.94 10.70 1.24
N ASP A 52 5.23 10.53 1.47
CA ASP A 52 5.97 11.32 2.46
C ASP A 52 6.34 12.70 1.90
N VAL A 53 5.33 13.47 1.48
CA VAL A 53 5.46 14.84 0.97
C VAL A 53 4.31 15.68 1.52
N ALA A 54 4.57 16.98 1.77
CA ALA A 54 3.65 17.83 2.52
C ALA A 54 2.30 18.11 1.83
N TYR A 55 2.23 18.00 0.50
CA TYR A 55 1.08 18.45 -0.29
C TYR A 55 0.19 17.33 -0.85
N ASP A 56 0.51 16.06 -0.61
CA ASP A 56 -0.30 14.92 -1.07
C ASP A 56 -0.83 14.10 0.10
N ALA A 57 -1.99 14.51 0.63
CA ALA A 57 -2.68 13.80 1.70
C ALA A 57 -3.54 12.61 1.20
N LYS A 58 -3.45 12.23 -0.09
CA LYS A 58 -4.23 11.10 -0.62
C LYS A 58 -3.73 9.78 -0.08
N TRP A 59 -4.66 8.85 0.08
CA TRP A 59 -4.39 7.51 0.56
C TRP A 59 -4.17 6.58 -0.63
N TYR A 60 -3.12 5.79 -0.52
CA TYR A 60 -2.71 4.82 -1.52
C TYR A 60 -2.60 3.45 -0.89
N ILE A 61 -2.63 2.42 -1.73
CA ILE A 61 -2.36 1.05 -1.37
C ILE A 61 -1.03 0.65 -2.00
N VAL A 62 -0.20 -0.06 -1.23
CA VAL A 62 1.02 -0.73 -1.70
C VAL A 62 1.15 -2.13 -1.09
N PRO A 63 1.88 -3.06 -1.73
CA PRO A 63 2.18 -4.37 -1.15
C PRO A 63 3.28 -4.28 -0.09
N PHE A 64 2.93 -4.45 1.18
CA PHE A 64 3.90 -4.56 2.27
C PHE A 64 3.75 -5.89 2.99
N CYS A 65 4.82 -6.34 3.66
CA CYS A 65 4.72 -7.41 4.65
C CYS A 65 4.05 -6.91 5.92
N ASN A 66 3.65 -7.81 6.82
CA ASN A 66 3.00 -7.42 8.08
C ASN A 66 3.88 -6.48 8.94
N SER A 67 5.20 -6.66 8.90
CA SER A 67 6.15 -5.80 9.62
C SER A 67 6.15 -4.37 9.08
N HIS A 68 6.35 -4.21 7.76
CA HIS A 68 6.35 -2.89 7.13
C HIS A 68 4.98 -2.20 7.15
N ASN A 69 3.87 -2.95 7.14
CA ASN A 69 2.52 -2.40 7.30
C ASN A 69 2.27 -1.81 8.70
N LYS A 70 3.10 -2.13 9.70
CA LYS A 70 3.02 -1.59 11.07
C LYS A 70 4.15 -0.61 11.37
N ALA A 71 5.08 -0.41 10.44
CA ALA A 71 6.23 0.45 10.64
C ALA A 71 5.78 1.91 10.87
N THR A 72 6.45 2.57 11.81
CA THR A 72 6.31 4.01 12.03
C THR A 72 7.38 4.75 11.22
N GLY A 73 7.06 5.98 10.82
CA GLY A 73 7.96 6.79 9.98
C GLY A 73 7.89 6.45 8.49
N SER A 74 8.92 6.86 7.76
CA SER A 74 8.96 6.80 6.31
C SER A 74 9.61 5.53 5.80
N VAL A 75 8.94 4.85 4.87
CA VAL A 75 9.41 3.64 4.20
C VAL A 75 9.76 3.97 2.76
N GLU A 76 10.97 3.65 2.33
CA GLU A 76 11.39 3.75 0.93
C GLU A 76 10.75 2.61 0.12
N LEU A 77 10.09 2.94 -0.99
CA LEU A 77 9.54 1.95 -1.90
C LEU A 77 10.59 1.46 -2.89
N VAL A 78 10.50 0.18 -3.26
CA VAL A 78 11.20 -0.33 -4.44
C VAL A 78 10.77 0.48 -5.66
N SER A 79 11.74 0.86 -6.50
CA SER A 79 11.50 1.63 -7.73
C SER A 79 10.46 0.94 -8.64
N GLY A 80 9.60 1.74 -9.27
CA GLY A 80 8.53 1.25 -10.15
C GLY A 80 7.31 0.66 -9.43
N THR A 81 7.19 0.81 -8.09
CA THR A 81 5.96 0.43 -7.38
C THR A 81 4.83 1.38 -7.76
N ASN A 82 3.72 0.84 -8.28
CA ASN A 82 2.53 1.65 -8.52
C ASN A 82 1.81 1.95 -7.20
N LEU A 83 1.47 3.22 -7.00
CA LEU A 83 0.59 3.65 -5.91
C LEU A 83 -0.86 3.61 -6.40
N VAL A 84 -1.65 2.67 -5.88
CA VAL A 84 -3.07 2.56 -6.23
C VAL A 84 -3.90 3.40 -5.28
N SER A 85 -4.90 4.15 -5.76
CA SER A 85 -5.75 4.92 -4.86
C SER A 85 -6.54 4.01 -3.91
N ALA A 86 -6.55 4.35 -2.62
CA ALA A 86 -7.42 3.72 -1.62
C ALA A 86 -8.86 4.28 -1.64
N ASN A 87 -9.12 5.32 -2.44
CA ASN A 87 -10.45 5.90 -2.56
C ASN A 87 -11.34 4.98 -3.39
N LYS A 88 -12.28 4.30 -2.72
CA LYS A 88 -13.18 3.31 -3.32
C LYS A 88 -14.08 3.92 -4.41
N SER A 89 -14.57 5.15 -4.25
CA SER A 89 -15.44 5.77 -5.28
C SER A 89 -14.72 6.06 -6.59
N LYS A 90 -13.38 6.05 -6.58
CA LYS A 90 -12.54 6.18 -7.79
C LYS A 90 -12.07 4.83 -8.35
N THR A 91 -12.39 3.73 -7.68
CA THR A 91 -11.81 2.41 -7.97
C THR A 91 -12.87 1.32 -7.96
N CYS A 92 -13.37 0.92 -6.79
CA CYS A 92 -14.19 -0.28 -6.61
C CYS A 92 -15.55 -0.06 -5.91
N GLY A 93 -16.03 1.17 -5.79
CA GLY A 93 -17.36 1.51 -5.24
C GLY A 93 -17.42 2.86 -4.55
#